data_AF-A0A432SF02-F1
#
_entry.id   AF-A0A432SF02-F1
#
_cell.length_a   1.000
_cell.length_b   1.000
_cell.length_c   1.000
_cell.angle_alpha   90.00
_cell.angle_beta   90.00
_cell.angle_gamma   90.00
#
_symmetry.space_group_name_H-M   'P 1'
#
loop_
_entity.id
_entity.type
_entity.pdbx_description
1 polymer ?
#
loop_
_entity_poly.entity_id
_entity_poly.type
_entity_poly.pdbx_seq_one_letter_code
_entity_poly.pdbx_strand_id
1 'polypeptide(L)'
;MNRTVFALQSPAGGFLDEELIKFNKKFDDWCVQFDNFEDANIIAQSLEDRESVNIVEITPLSYPQYFFYKLHGEIHATREVNGKIICIVEPFMSSSYRLAICDIKTRHVRITNTRYKNVLSVEGAFAHYEE
;
A
#
# COMPACT_ATOMS: atom_id res chain seq x y z
N MET A 1 -0.86 17.17 10.61
CA MET A 1 -1.57 17.33 9.33
C MET A 1 -1.49 16.01 8.60
N ASN A 2 -2.63 15.36 8.32
CA ASN A 2 -2.64 14.28 7.35
C ASN A 2 -2.42 14.95 5.99
N ARG A 3 -1.20 14.86 5.48
CA ARG A 3 -0.91 15.29 4.11
C ARG A 3 -1.51 14.21 3.22
N THR A 4 -2.57 14.55 2.51
CA THR A 4 -3.10 13.70 1.45
C THR A 4 -2.10 13.75 0.31
N VAL A 5 -1.65 12.59 -0.14
CA VAL A 5 -0.72 12.45 -1.26
C VAL A 5 -1.46 11.68 -2.34
N PHE A 6 -1.35 12.10 -3.59
CA PHE A 6 -1.90 11.38 -4.73
C PHE A 6 -0.77 10.85 -5.62
N ALA A 7 -1.05 9.78 -6.35
CA ALA A 7 -0.12 9.18 -7.29
C ALA A 7 -0.84 8.69 -8.54
N LEU A 8 -0.06 8.52 -9.62
CA LEU A 8 -0.52 7.97 -10.89
C LEU A 8 -0.25 6.47 -10.94
N GLN A 9 -1.30 5.68 -11.14
CA GLN A 9 -1.26 4.23 -11.15
C GLN A 9 -1.74 3.66 -12.49
N SER A 10 -1.07 2.62 -12.98
CA SER A 10 -1.53 1.87 -14.16
C SER A 10 -2.76 1.00 -13.86
N PRO A 11 -3.58 0.64 -14.86
CA PRO A 11 -4.70 -0.31 -14.70
C PRO A 11 -4.28 -1.68 -14.18
N ALA A 12 -3.10 -2.15 -14.60
CA ALA A 12 -2.55 -3.45 -14.21
C ALA A 12 -1.86 -3.42 -12.83
N GLY A 13 -1.92 -2.27 -12.14
CA GLY A 13 -1.19 -2.00 -10.91
C GLY A 13 0.19 -1.38 -11.16
N GLY A 14 0.69 -0.68 -10.15
CA GLY A 14 1.99 0.00 -10.15
C GLY A 14 1.93 1.49 -10.50
N PHE A 15 2.94 2.23 -10.04
CA PHE A 15 2.99 3.68 -9.92
C PHE A 15 4.03 4.30 -10.82
N LEU A 16 3.71 5.47 -11.35
CA LEU A 16 4.60 6.14 -12.27
C LEU A 16 5.85 6.67 -11.56
N ASP A 17 7.02 6.45 -12.15
CA ASP A 17 8.31 6.95 -11.67
C ASP A 17 8.48 8.46 -11.87
N GLU A 18 9.45 9.07 -11.18
CA GLU A 18 9.72 10.52 -11.24
C GLU A 18 9.95 11.06 -12.66
N GLU A 19 10.46 10.21 -13.56
CA GLU A 19 10.72 10.58 -14.96
C GLU A 19 9.44 10.57 -15.81
N LEU A 20 8.33 10.04 -15.28
CA LEU A 20 7.12 9.80 -16.02
C LEU A 20 7.38 8.87 -17.22
N ILE A 21 8.23 7.84 -17.07
CA ILE A 21 8.60 6.91 -18.14
C ILE A 21 8.13 5.48 -17.85
N LYS A 22 8.17 5.03 -16.59
CA LYS A 22 7.91 3.62 -16.23
C LYS A 22 6.98 3.51 -15.04
N PHE A 23 6.27 2.38 -14.95
CA PHE A 23 5.50 2.02 -13.77
C PHE A 23 6.27 1.04 -12.87
N ASN A 24 6.33 1.31 -11.56
CA ASN A 24 6.80 0.37 -10.54
C ASN A 24 5.63 -0.30 -9.81
N LYS A 25 5.67 -1.62 -9.61
CA LYS A 25 4.63 -2.33 -8.84
C LYS A 25 4.48 -1.89 -7.37
N LYS A 26 5.49 -1.27 -6.78
CA LYS A 26 5.54 -0.81 -5.38
C LYS A 26 5.57 0.71 -5.35
N PHE A 27 4.86 1.27 -4.37
CA PHE A 27 4.89 2.71 -4.08
C PHE A 27 6.02 3.01 -3.10
N ASP A 28 6.91 3.91 -3.47
CA ASP A 28 8.12 4.27 -2.76
C ASP A 28 8.62 5.66 -3.22
N ASP A 29 9.82 6.05 -2.78
CA ASP A 29 10.28 7.43 -2.84
C ASP A 29 10.49 7.99 -4.27
N TRP A 30 10.60 7.12 -5.29
CA TRP A 30 10.74 7.50 -6.71
C TRP A 30 9.41 7.53 -7.46
N CYS A 31 8.30 7.27 -6.77
CA CYS A 31 6.99 7.43 -7.36
C CYS A 31 6.57 8.90 -7.32
N VAL A 32 5.95 9.38 -8.41
CA VAL A 32 5.48 10.77 -8.49
C VAL A 32 4.36 10.99 -7.50
N GLN A 33 4.49 12.08 -6.75
CA GLN A 33 3.59 12.47 -5.67
C GLN A 33 2.98 13.84 -5.95
N PHE A 34 1.68 13.96 -5.69
CA PHE A 34 0.94 15.21 -5.83
C PHE A 34 0.27 15.57 -4.51
N ASP A 35 0.29 16.86 -4.17
CA ASP A 35 -0.35 17.36 -2.95
C ASP A 35 -1.88 17.47 -3.07
N ASN A 36 -2.40 17.47 -4.30
CA ASN A 36 -3.83 17.52 -4.57
C ASN A 36 -4.18 16.75 -5.86
N PHE A 37 -5.46 16.43 -5.99
CA PHE A 37 -6.00 15.67 -7.13
C PHE A 37 -5.92 16.44 -8.45
N GLU A 38 -6.09 17.76 -8.43
CA GLU A 38 -6.13 18.59 -9.63
C GLU A 38 -4.79 18.56 -10.37
N ASP A 39 -3.68 18.74 -9.63
CA ASP A 39 -2.34 18.67 -10.19
C ASP A 39 -2.04 17.28 -10.78
N ALA A 40 -2.45 16.22 -10.07
CA ALA A 40 -2.32 14.85 -10.56
C ALA A 40 -3.10 14.64 -11.87
N ASN A 41 -4.30 15.22 -11.97
CA ASN A 41 -5.17 15.11 -13.13
C ASN A 41 -4.63 15.89 -14.34
N ILE A 42 -4.06 17.07 -14.14
CA ILE A 42 -3.39 17.83 -15.22
C ILE A 42 -2.25 17.00 -15.82
N ILE A 43 -1.40 16.41 -14.98
CA ILE A 43 -0.31 15.56 -15.49
C ILE A 43 -0.87 14.32 -16.18
N ALA A 44 -1.84 13.63 -15.59
CA ALA A 44 -2.45 12.44 -16.19
C ALA A 44 -3.00 12.69 -17.60
N GLN A 45 -3.65 13.83 -17.81
CA GLN A 45 -4.20 14.21 -19.11
C GLN A 45 -3.14 14.57 -20.16
N SER A 46 -1.94 14.98 -19.73
CA SER A 46 -0.83 15.32 -20.64
C SER A 46 -0.07 14.11 -21.18
N LEU A 47 -0.31 12.90 -20.64
CA LEU A 47 0.35 11.67 -21.05
C LEU A 47 -0.30 11.12 -22.34
N GLU A 48 0.08 11.66 -23.50
CA GLU A 48 -0.54 11.42 -24.82
C GLU A 48 -0.67 9.94 -25.24
N ASP A 49 0.15 9.03 -24.69
CA ASP A 49 0.28 7.64 -25.16
C ASP A 49 0.00 6.56 -24.09
N ARG A 50 -0.40 6.92 -22.87
CA ARG A 50 -0.52 5.93 -21.79
C ARG A 50 -1.96 5.52 -21.52
N GLU A 51 -2.20 4.21 -21.70
CA GLU A 51 -3.36 3.47 -21.24
C GLU A 51 -3.91 4.00 -19.92
N SER A 52 -5.22 4.28 -19.90
CA SER A 52 -6.05 4.73 -18.77
C SER A 52 -5.31 4.81 -17.41
N VAL A 53 -4.70 5.94 -17.10
CA VAL A 53 -4.02 6.14 -15.81
C VAL A 53 -5.07 6.43 -14.74
N ASN A 54 -4.99 5.71 -13.62
CA ASN A 54 -5.80 5.97 -12.43
C ASN A 54 -5.06 6.91 -11.49
N ILE A 55 -5.77 7.90 -10.93
CA ILE A 55 -5.25 8.73 -9.83
C ILE A 55 -5.72 8.08 -8.53
N VAL A 56 -4.77 7.76 -7.66
CA VAL A 56 -5.07 7.10 -6.38
C VAL A 56 -4.56 7.93 -5.21
N GLU A 57 -5.35 7.96 -4.14
CA GLU A 57 -4.93 8.55 -2.87
C GLU A 57 -4.00 7.58 -2.13
N ILE A 58 -2.84 8.09 -1.73
CA ILE A 58 -1.83 7.40 -0.95
C ILE A 58 -2.15 7.57 0.53
N THR A 59 -2.72 6.52 1.11
CA THR A 59 -3.06 6.48 2.53
C THR A 59 -2.36 5.30 3.21
N PRO A 60 -2.18 5.34 4.55
CA PRO A 60 -1.65 4.20 5.29
C PRO A 60 -2.46 2.92 5.09
N LEU A 61 -3.75 3.03 4.75
CA LEU A 61 -4.61 1.90 4.51
C LEU A 61 -4.37 1.29 3.12
N SER A 62 -4.30 2.11 2.08
CA SER A 62 -4.09 1.61 0.71
C SER A 62 -2.64 1.19 0.44
N TYR A 63 -1.67 1.94 0.99
CA TYR A 63 -0.24 1.74 0.76
C TYR A 63 0.55 1.79 2.08
N PRO A 64 0.36 0.82 2.97
CA PRO A 64 0.96 0.86 4.31
C PRO A 64 2.48 0.89 4.28
N GLN A 65 3.14 0.29 3.27
CA GLN A 65 4.60 0.25 3.17
C GLN A 65 5.23 1.65 3.06
N TYR A 66 4.51 2.60 2.45
CA TYR A 66 4.94 3.99 2.38
C TYR A 66 4.99 4.66 3.76
N PHE A 67 4.08 4.30 4.65
CA PHE A 67 4.00 4.87 6.00
C PHE A 67 4.76 4.08 7.07
N PHE A 68 5.06 2.82 6.78
CA PHE A 68 5.69 1.88 7.71
C PHE A 68 6.89 1.22 7.03
N TYR A 69 8.04 1.90 7.00
CA TYR A 69 9.25 1.44 6.29
C TYR A 69 9.77 0.05 6.68
N LYS A 70 9.42 -0.47 7.86
CA LYS A 70 9.77 -1.84 8.31
C LYS A 70 8.78 -2.91 7.83
N LEU A 71 7.66 -2.50 7.24
CA LEU A 71 6.69 -3.40 6.66
C LEU A 71 7.18 -3.82 5.27
N HIS A 72 7.57 -5.08 5.15
CA HIS A 72 8.02 -5.67 3.90
C HIS A 72 7.24 -6.95 3.58
N GLY A 73 7.19 -7.30 2.30
CA GLY A 73 6.41 -8.42 1.76
C GLY A 73 5.35 -7.95 0.79
N GLU A 74 4.51 -8.87 0.34
CA GLU A 74 3.31 -8.57 -0.43
C GLU A 74 2.13 -8.37 0.53
N ILE A 75 1.42 -7.25 0.39
CA ILE A 75 0.27 -6.93 1.22
C ILE A 75 -0.99 -7.31 0.46
N HIS A 76 -1.75 -8.24 1.03
CA HIS A 76 -2.94 -8.83 0.38
C HIS A 76 -4.23 -8.14 0.84
N ALA A 77 -4.25 -7.63 2.07
CA ALA A 77 -5.39 -6.92 2.63
C ALA A 77 -4.95 -6.02 3.79
N THR A 78 -5.68 -4.95 4.02
CA THR A 78 -5.45 -4.00 5.11
C THR A 78 -6.77 -3.62 5.79
N ARG A 79 -6.73 -3.35 7.10
CA ARG A 79 -7.88 -2.87 7.88
C ARG A 79 -7.39 -2.03 9.05
N GLU A 80 -8.09 -0.95 9.36
CA GLU A 80 -7.83 -0.17 10.57
C GLU A 80 -8.70 -0.66 11.74
N VAL A 81 -8.08 -0.85 12.90
CA VAL A 81 -8.74 -1.17 14.18
C VAL A 81 -7.98 -0.50 15.32
N ASN A 82 -8.67 0.29 16.14
CA ASN A 82 -8.12 0.89 17.38
C ASN A 82 -6.80 1.65 17.17
N GLY A 83 -6.67 2.41 16.07
CA GLY A 83 -5.44 3.18 15.76
C GLY A 83 -4.26 2.33 15.31
N LYS A 84 -4.50 1.06 14.97
CA LYS A 84 -3.54 0.14 14.33
C LYS A 84 -4.06 -0.24 12.96
N ILE A 85 -3.14 -0.44 12.02
CA ILE A 85 -3.42 -1.01 10.71
C ILE A 85 -2.94 -2.46 10.71
N ILE A 86 -3.90 -3.36 10.56
CA ILE A 86 -3.64 -4.79 10.44
C ILE A 86 -3.51 -5.10 8.96
N CYS A 87 -2.48 -5.84 8.59
CA CYS A 87 -2.24 -6.26 7.20
C CYS A 87 -2.13 -7.77 7.13
N ILE A 88 -2.70 -8.39 6.10
CA ILE A 88 -2.30 -9.72 5.65
C ILE A 88 -1.03 -9.55 4.82
N VAL A 89 0.07 -10.16 5.26
CA VAL A 89 1.36 -10.07 4.59
C VAL A 89 1.88 -11.45 4.20
N GLU A 90 2.41 -11.53 2.99
CA GLU A 90 3.25 -12.62 2.50
C GLU A 90 4.72 -12.12 2.45
N PRO A 91 5.58 -12.47 3.41
CA PRO A 91 6.93 -11.89 3.52
C PRO A 91 7.80 -12.03 2.27
N PHE A 92 7.69 -13.15 1.57
CA PHE A 92 8.33 -13.41 0.28
C PHE A 92 7.46 -14.39 -0.53
N MET A 93 7.63 -14.41 -1.85
CA MET A 93 6.80 -15.22 -2.75
C MET A 93 6.76 -16.69 -2.32
N SER A 94 5.56 -17.26 -2.26
CA SER A 94 5.28 -18.63 -1.82
C SER A 94 5.59 -18.92 -0.34
N SER A 95 5.71 -17.89 0.50
CA SER A 95 5.86 -18.06 1.96
C SER A 95 4.51 -18.23 2.65
N SER A 96 4.55 -18.62 3.93
CA SER A 96 3.33 -18.61 4.75
C SER A 96 2.89 -17.17 5.05
N TYR A 97 1.59 -16.93 4.96
CA TYR A 97 0.95 -15.66 5.30
C TYR A 97 1.02 -15.40 6.80
N ARG A 98 1.10 -14.12 7.17
CA ARG A 98 1.16 -13.65 8.57
C ARG A 98 0.33 -12.37 8.70
N LEU A 99 0.02 -12.00 9.93
CA LEU A 99 -0.52 -10.67 10.22
C LEU A 99 0.63 -9.73 10.55
N ALA A 100 0.63 -8.54 9.94
CA ALA A 100 1.44 -7.41 10.40
C ALA A 100 0.53 -6.41 11.10
N ILE A 101 0.95 -5.94 12.27
CA ILE A 101 0.26 -4.95 13.09
C ILE A 101 1.09 -3.68 13.10
N CYS A 102 0.55 -2.62 12.52
CA CYS A 102 1.24 -1.35 12.33
C CYS A 102 0.57 -0.29 13.18
N ASP A 103 1.25 0.21 14.21
CA ASP A 103 0.72 1.24 15.10
C ASP A 103 0.88 2.63 14.44
N ILE A 104 -0.23 3.31 14.18
CA ILE A 104 -0.24 4.57 13.43
C ILE A 104 0.51 5.68 14.20
N LYS A 105 0.43 5.68 15.53
CA LYS A 105 1.03 6.72 16.38
C LYS A 105 2.55 6.55 16.51
N THR A 106 2.99 5.32 16.78
CA THR A 106 4.41 5.02 17.05
C THR A 106 5.19 4.62 15.80
N ARG A 107 4.50 4.36 14.68
CA ARG A 107 5.05 3.79 13.45
C ARG A 107 5.69 2.41 13.64
N HIS A 108 5.42 1.75 14.76
CA HIS A 108 5.96 0.43 15.06
C HIS A 108 5.23 -0.66 14.25
N VAL A 109 6.00 -1.61 13.72
CA VAL A 109 5.46 -2.77 12.98
C VAL A 109 5.80 -4.04 13.75
N ARG A 110 4.79 -4.86 14.05
CA ARG A 110 4.93 -6.18 14.66
C ARG A 110 4.34 -7.25 13.73
N ILE A 111 5.14 -8.24 13.35
CA ILE A 111 4.65 -9.39 12.57
C ILE A 111 4.35 -10.55 13.54
N THR A 112 3.16 -11.13 13.45
CA THR A 112 2.75 -12.25 14.33
C THR A 112 3.58 -13.50 14.10
N ASN A 113 3.91 -14.26 15.14
CA ASN A 113 4.64 -15.52 14.99
C ASN A 113 3.82 -16.63 14.29
N THR A 114 2.49 -16.56 14.41
CA THR A 114 1.57 -17.48 13.71
C THR A 114 1.74 -17.38 12.20
N ARG A 115 1.77 -18.54 11.55
CA ARG A 115 1.93 -18.71 10.11
C ARG A 115 0.70 -19.41 9.55
N TYR A 116 0.21 -18.90 8.44
CA TYR A 116 -1.00 -19.37 7.77
C TYR A 116 -0.63 -19.90 6.38
N LYS A 117 -1.20 -21.04 5.99
CA LYS A 117 -0.81 -21.73 4.75
C LYS A 117 -1.36 -21.04 3.50
N ASN A 118 -2.50 -20.38 3.60
CA ASN A 118 -3.18 -19.72 2.49
C ASN A 118 -3.95 -18.48 2.98
N VAL A 119 -4.36 -17.64 2.02
CA VAL A 119 -5.11 -16.38 2.27
C VAL A 119 -6.37 -16.63 3.10
N LEU A 120 -7.19 -17.61 2.74
CA LEU A 120 -8.45 -17.92 3.46
C LEU A 120 -8.23 -18.20 4.95
N SER A 121 -7.15 -18.92 5.29
CA SER A 121 -6.84 -19.25 6.69
C SER A 121 -6.40 -18.04 7.53
N VAL A 122 -5.76 -17.05 6.89
CA VAL A 122 -5.36 -15.81 7.57
C VAL A 122 -6.51 -14.78 7.60
N GLU A 123 -7.41 -14.78 6.63
CA GLU A 123 -8.58 -13.89 6.58
C GLU A 123 -9.46 -14.00 7.83
N GLY A 124 -9.69 -15.21 8.35
CA GLY A 124 -10.43 -15.39 9.60
C GLY A 124 -9.75 -14.71 10.79
N ALA A 125 -8.44 -14.89 10.93
CA ALA A 125 -7.66 -14.23 11.99
C ALA A 125 -7.59 -12.71 11.77
N PHE A 126 -7.52 -12.25 10.53
CA PHE A 126 -7.51 -10.86 10.14
C PHE A 126 -8.83 -10.15 10.47
N ALA A 127 -9.97 -10.77 10.14
CA ALA A 127 -11.31 -10.23 10.36
C ALA A 127 -11.63 -10.11 11.85
N HIS A 128 -11.19 -11.07 12.65
CA HIS A 128 -11.43 -11.13 14.10
C HIS A 128 -10.25 -10.63 14.95
N TYR A 129 -9.26 -9.98 14.34
CA TYR A 129 -8.15 -9.41 15.10
C TYR A 129 -8.67 -8.29 16.01
N GLU A 130 -8.52 -8.50 17.32
CA GLU A 130 -8.82 -7.56 18.39
C GLU A 130 -7.63 -7.59 19.36
N GLU A 131 -6.95 -6.46 19.54
CA GLU A 131 -5.84 -6.29 20.49
C GLU A 131 -5.89 -4.92 21.16
#